data_AF-A0A966B6H4-F1
#
_entry.id   AF-A0A966B6H4-F1
#
_cell.length_a   1.000
_cell.length_b   1.000
_cell.length_c   1.000
_cell.angle_alpha   90.00
_cell.angle_beta   90.00
_cell.angle_gamma   90.00
#
_symmetry.space_group_name_H-M   'P 1'
#
loop_
_entity.id
_entity.type
_entity.pdbx_description
1 polymer ?
#
loop_
_entity_poly.entity_id
_entity_poly.type
_entity_poly.pdbx_seq_one_letter_code
_entity_poly.pdbx_strand_id
1 'polypeptide(L)' 'MRIKSDFFQTDPVSAARNLIGKRIVCQKCSGIIVETEAYADKGDEAAHTFTRPSAREFVSKYSAGSAYVYLKYG' A
#
# COMPACT_ATOMS: atom_id res chain seq x y z
N MET A 1 -9.60 -6.47 -15.98
CA MET A 1 -8.79 -5.31 -16.41
C MET A 1 -7.75 -5.00 -15.35
N ARG A 2 -6.52 -4.62 -15.72
CA ARG A 2 -5.50 -4.19 -14.75
C ARG A 2 -5.86 -2.81 -14.21
N ILE A 3 -5.84 -2.66 -12.90
CA ILE A 3 -6.03 -1.37 -12.21
C ILE A 3 -4.87 -0.43 -12.59
N LYS A 4 -5.20 0.83 -12.89
CA LYS A 4 -4.25 1.88 -13.29
C LYS A 4 -3.79 2.67 -12.06
N SER A 5 -2.70 3.43 -12.17
CA SER A 5 -2.05 4.09 -11.02
C SER A 5 -2.91 5.16 -10.34
N ASP A 6 -3.74 5.85 -11.12
CA ASP A 6 -4.78 6.81 -10.73
C ASP A 6 -5.79 6.25 -9.72
N PHE A 7 -6.04 4.93 -9.72
CA PHE A 7 -6.84 4.29 -8.67
C PHE A 7 -6.24 4.46 -7.27
N PHE A 8 -4.91 4.51 -7.17
CA PHE A 8 -4.19 4.63 -5.90
C PHE A 8 -3.96 6.10 -5.50
N GLN A 9 -4.28 7.07 -6.37
CA GLN A 9 -4.12 8.50 -6.09
C GLN A 9 -5.28 9.05 -5.24
N THR A 10 -5.43 8.47 -4.05
CA THR A 10 -6.43 8.87 -3.06
C THR A 10 -5.82 8.74 -1.66
N ASP A 11 -6.50 9.25 -0.64
CA ASP A 11 -6.08 9.04 0.75
C ASP A 11 -5.99 7.54 1.10
N PRO A 12 -5.11 7.14 2.05
CA PRO A 12 -4.87 5.74 2.37
C PRO A 12 -6.12 4.95 2.77
N VAL A 13 -7.08 5.60 3.44
CA VAL A 13 -8.30 4.95 3.93
C VAL A 13 -9.23 4.61 2.76
N SER A 14 -9.44 5.55 1.84
CA SER A 14 -10.21 5.30 0.62
C SER A 14 -9.54 4.25 -0.27
N ALA A 15 -8.21 4.31 -0.42
CA ALA A 15 -7.45 3.31 -1.18
C ALA A 15 -7.64 1.90 -0.61
N ALA A 16 -7.48 1.73 0.71
CA ALA A 16 -7.65 0.45 1.40
C ALA A 16 -9.07 -0.11 1.19
N ARG A 17 -10.11 0.71 1.43
CA ARG A 17 -11.51 0.29 1.21
C ARG A 17 -11.78 -0.12 -0.23
N ASN A 18 -11.29 0.66 -1.19
CA ASN A 18 -11.49 0.39 -2.61
C ASN A 18 -10.79 -0.89 -3.08
N LEU A 19 -9.73 -1.33 -2.38
CA LEU A 19 -9.01 -2.57 -2.69
C LEU A 19 -9.79 -3.82 -2.31
N ILE A 20 -10.72 -3.75 -1.36
CA ILE A 20 -11.57 -4.89 -0.99
C ILE A 20 -12.36 -5.38 -2.22
N GLY A 21 -12.34 -6.69 -2.45
CA GLY A 21 -12.95 -7.34 -3.60
C GLY A 21 -12.13 -7.25 -4.90
N LYS A 22 -11.00 -6.53 -4.92
CA LYS A 22 -10.09 -6.53 -6.08
C LYS A 22 -9.26 -7.82 -6.11
N ARG A 23 -8.84 -8.21 -7.31
CA ARG A 23 -8.01 -9.42 -7.52
C ARG A 23 -6.54 -9.02 -7.61
N ILE A 24 -5.71 -9.59 -6.74
CA ILE A 24 -4.25 -9.56 -6.86
C ILE A 24 -3.78 -10.79 -7.66
N VAL A 25 -2.81 -10.59 -8.55
CA VAL A 25 -2.28 -11.64 -9.43
C VAL A 25 -0.76 -11.62 -9.38
N CYS A 26 -0.15 -12.77 -9.11
CA CYS A 26 1.29 -12.98 -9.13
C CYS A 26 1.60 -14.24 -9.95
N GLN A 27 2.07 -14.06 -11.18
CA GLN A 27 2.31 -15.15 -12.14
C GLN A 27 1.09 -16.09 -12.26
N LYS A 28 1.21 -17.34 -11.80
CA LYS A 28 0.15 -18.37 -11.84
C LYS A 28 -0.80 -18.32 -10.63
N CYS A 29 -0.48 -17.52 -9.61
CA CYS A 29 -1.26 -17.39 -8.38
C CYS A 29 -2.15 -16.15 -8.42
N SER A 30 -3.34 -16.23 -7.81
CA SER A 30 -4.21 -15.07 -7.64
C SER A 30 -5.11 -15.23 -6.43
N GLY A 31 -5.55 -14.10 -5.87
CA GLY A 31 -6.50 -14.07 -4.77
C GLY A 31 -7.38 -12.83 -4.82
N ILE A 32 -8.51 -12.87 -4.11
CA ILE A 32 -9.33 -11.69 -3.86
C ILE A 32 -8.86 -11.06 -2.54
N ILE A 33 -8.66 -9.75 -2.56
CA ILE A 33 -8.33 -8.99 -1.35
C ILE A 33 -9.60 -8.90 -0.51
N VAL A 34 -9.56 -9.46 0.70
CA VAL A 34 -10.71 -9.48 1.64
C VAL A 34 -10.46 -8.63 2.87
N GLU A 35 -9.21 -8.22 3.11
CA GLU A 35 -8.79 -7.44 4.26
C GLU A 35 -7.67 -6.48 3.84
N THR A 36 -7.69 -5.28 4.42
CA THR A 36 -6.69 -4.22 4.19
C THR A 36 -6.58 -3.35 5.43
N GLU A 37 -5.38 -2.84 5.69
CA GLU A 37 -5.12 -1.78 6.67
C GLU A 37 -4.67 -0.51 5.95
N ALA A 38 -5.00 0.65 6.52
CA ALA A 38 -4.57 1.95 6.03
C ALA A 38 -3.63 2.59 7.05
N TYR A 39 -2.49 3.08 6.58
CA TYR A 39 -1.49 3.79 7.39
C TYR A 39 -1.25 5.18 6.80
N ALA A 40 -1.31 6.23 7.62
CA ALA A 40 -1.03 7.58 7.15
C ALA A 40 0.47 7.84 7.07
N ASP A 41 0.92 8.62 6.08
CA ASP A 41 2.33 8.97 5.93
C ASP A 41 2.82 9.85 7.10
N LYS A 42 1.93 10.67 7.66
CA LYS A 42 2.18 11.58 8.78
C LYS A 42 1.17 11.37 9.91
N GLY A 43 1.65 11.48 11.16
CA GLY A 43 0.80 11.48 12.36
C GLY A 43 0.27 10.12 12.80
N ASP A 44 0.70 9.03 12.14
CA ASP A 44 0.30 7.66 12.48
C ASP A 44 1.48 6.92 13.11
N GLU A 45 1.42 6.72 14.43
CA GLU A 45 2.48 6.08 15.21
C GLU A 45 2.69 4.60 14.84
N ALA A 46 1.69 3.95 14.26
CA ALA A 46 1.77 2.57 13.82
C ALA A 46 2.46 2.44 12.44
N ALA A 47 2.56 3.54 11.68
CA ALA A 47 3.18 3.55 10.37
C ALA A 47 4.72 3.52 10.46
N HIS A 48 5.36 2.81 9.53
CA HIS A 48 6.82 2.85 9.40
C HIS A 48 7.35 4.25 9.11
N THR A 49 6.56 5.10 8.44
CA THR A 49 6.92 6.49 8.16
C THR A 49 7.06 7.34 9.43
N PHE A 50 6.52 6.90 10.58
CA PHE A 50 6.69 7.59 11.85
C PHE A 50 8.13 7.51 12.35
N THR A 51 8.72 6.32 12.36
CA THR A 51 10.06 6.10 12.95
C THR A 51 11.17 5.93 11.92
N ARG A 52 10.89 5.42 10.71
CA ARG A 52 11.92 4.97 9.75
C ARG A 52 12.19 6.01 8.65
N PRO A 53 13.41 6.59 8.57
CA PRO A 53 13.76 7.52 7.48
C PRO A 53 13.63 6.90 6.09
N SER A 54 14.01 5.63 5.91
CA SER A 54 13.92 4.93 4.61
C SER A 54 12.49 4.75 4.11
N ALA A 55 11.52 4.60 5.02
CA ALA A 55 10.10 4.54 4.65
C ALA A 55 9.60 5.90 4.17
N ARG A 56 10.01 7.00 4.84
CA ARG A 56 9.70 8.37 4.39
C ARG A 56 10.34 8.69 3.05
N GLU A 57 11.60 8.30 2.85
CA GLU A 57 12.29 8.46 1.57
C GLU A 57 11.55 7.72 0.44
N PHE A 58 11.14 6.46 0.68
CA PHE A 58 10.36 5.68 -0.27
C PHE A 58 9.07 6.41 -0.66
N VAL A 59 8.26 6.83 0.31
CA VAL A 59 7.00 7.55 0.05
C VAL A 59 7.23 8.86 -0.69
N SER A 60 8.33 9.57 -0.42
CA SER A 60 8.66 10.82 -1.12
C SER A 60 9.14 10.61 -2.57
N LYS A 61 9.79 9.48 -2.85
CA LYS A 61 10.45 9.21 -4.13
C LYS A 61 9.53 8.53 -5.14
N TYR A 62 8.61 7.70 -4.66
CA TYR A 62 7.79 6.84 -5.51
C TYR A 62 6.33 7.30 -5.54
N SER A 63 5.68 7.13 -6.69
CA SER A 63 4.29 7.51 -6.88
C SER A 63 3.31 6.49 -6.29
N ALA A 64 2.06 6.91 -6.09
CA ALA A 64 0.98 6.04 -5.66
C ALA A 64 0.85 4.80 -6.57
N GLY A 65 0.64 3.63 -5.96
CA GLY A 65 0.64 2.33 -6.64
C GLY A 65 2.00 1.62 -6.65
N SER A 66 3.05 2.23 -6.11
CA SER A 66 4.34 1.58 -5.89
C SER A 66 4.30 0.61 -4.69
N ALA A 67 4.87 -0.59 -4.85
CA ALA A 67 4.88 -1.59 -3.79
C ALA A 67 6.04 -1.35 -2.81
N TYR A 68 5.71 -1.17 -1.53
CA TYR A 68 6.67 -1.14 -0.42
C TYR A 68 6.62 -2.49 0.30
N VAL A 69 7.67 -3.31 0.14
CA VAL A 69 7.77 -4.66 0.73
C VAL A 69 8.96 -4.70 1.68
N TYR A 70 8.79 -5.30 2.86
CA TYR A 70 9.82 -5.39 3.88
C TYR A 70 9.76 -6.74 4.62
N LEU A 71 10.88 -7.17 5.22
CA LEU A 71 10.93 -8.36 6.07
C LEU A 71 10.48 -8.02 7.49
N LYS A 72 9.62 -8.86 8.06
CA LYS A 72 9.15 -8.77 9.45
C LYS A 72 9.47 -10.09 10.14
N TYR A 73 10.34 -10.06 11.15
CA TYR A 73 10.84 -11.23 11.87
C TYR A 73 11.77 -12.18 11.10
N GLY A 74 12.35 -11.72 9.98
CA GLY A 74 13.19 -12.54 9.09
C GLY A 74 12.36 -13.21 8.00
#